data_AF-A0A3C1GJF4-F1
#
_entry.id   AF-A0A3C1GJF4-F1
#
_cell.length_a   1.000
_cell.length_b   1.000
_cell.length_c   1.000
_cell.angle_alpha   90.00
_cell.angle_beta   90.00
_cell.angle_gamma   90.00
#
_symmetry.space_group_name_H-M   'P 1'
#
loop_
_entity.id
_entity.type
_entity.pdbx_description
1 polymer ?
#
loop_
_entity_poly.entity_id
_entity_poly.type
_entity_poly.pdbx_seq_one_letter_code
_entity_poly.pdbx_strand_id
1 'polypeptide(L)'
;MDLAKYPNACKELLNFRPMPQGGATRRAGTHYAGDVKTSSRKTVLVPFQFSASVAYLLEVGHLYIRFWKTMAQISSGGSPVEVTTPYTEA
;
A
#
# COMPACT_ATOMS: atom_id res chain seq x y z
N MET A 1 10.77 33.73 18.70
CA MET A 1 11.11 32.49 17.99
C MET A 1 11.78 31.57 19.01
N ASP A 2 11.23 30.39 19.29
CA ASP A 2 11.77 29.47 20.31
C ASP A 2 12.88 28.60 19.69
N LEU A 3 14.14 28.97 19.93
CA LEU A 3 15.34 28.27 19.41
C LEU A 3 15.97 27.31 20.41
N ALA A 4 15.53 27.30 21.67
CA ALA A 4 16.21 26.58 22.74
C ALA A 4 16.23 25.05 22.52
N LYS A 5 15.27 24.52 21.74
CA LYS A 5 15.16 23.09 21.41
C LYS A 5 15.87 22.69 20.11
N TYR A 6 16.36 23.65 19.32
CA TYR A 6 17.03 23.40 18.05
C TYR A 6 18.30 22.51 18.17
N PRO A 7 19.15 22.63 19.21
CA PRO A 7 20.32 21.77 19.36
C PRO A 7 19.98 20.29 19.57
N ASN A 8 18.79 19.99 20.10
CA ASN A 8 18.31 18.63 20.35
C ASN A 8 17.49 18.07 19.18
N ALA A 9 17.34 18.83 18.09
CA ALA A 9 16.60 18.41 16.91
C ALA A 9 17.44 17.45 16.07
N CYS A 10 16.75 16.60 15.30
CA CYS A 10 17.38 15.71 14.33
C CYS A 10 17.31 16.35 12.94
N LYS A 11 18.44 16.41 12.23
CA LYS A 11 18.51 16.93 10.85
C LYS A 11 17.90 15.94 9.84
N GLU A 12 18.11 14.65 10.04
CA GLU A 12 17.67 13.61 9.11
C GLU A 12 17.28 12.34 9.86
N LEU A 13 16.07 11.85 9.59
CA LEU A 13 15.49 10.68 10.25
C LEU A 13 14.99 9.70 9.18
N LEU A 14 15.80 8.69 8.84
CA LEU A 14 15.47 7.70 7.81
C LEU A 14 14.85 6.44 8.43
N ASN A 15 13.68 6.01 7.94
CA ASN A 15 12.99 4.78 8.38
C ASN A 15 12.58 4.73 9.86
N PHE A 16 12.46 5.89 10.54
CA PHE A 16 11.89 6.00 11.88
C PHE A 16 10.66 6.92 11.90
N ARG A 17 9.82 6.77 12.92
CA ARG A 17 8.66 7.61 13.22
C ARG A 17 8.87 8.26 14.60
N PRO A 18 8.84 9.61 14.71
CA PRO A 18 8.92 10.28 16.01
C PRO A 18 7.64 10.06 16.82
N MET A 19 7.77 9.94 18.14
CA MET A 19 6.66 9.82 19.08
C MET A 19 6.31 11.18 19.72
N PRO A 20 5.02 11.49 19.96
CA PRO A 20 4.63 12.75 20.59
C PRO A 20 5.24 12.96 21.98
N GLN A 21 5.40 11.88 22.76
CA GLN A 21 5.93 11.90 24.13
C GLN A 21 7.47 11.92 24.19
N GLY A 22 8.16 11.91 23.04
CA GLY A 22 9.61 11.86 22.94
C GLY A 22 10.13 10.48 22.51
N GLY A 23 11.24 10.49 21.76
CA GLY A 23 11.83 9.30 21.16
C GLY A 23 11.40 9.05 19.70
N ALA A 24 12.01 8.04 19.08
CA ALA A 24 11.69 7.59 17.74
C ALA A 24 11.61 6.06 17.70
N THR A 25 10.62 5.53 17.00
CA THR A 25 10.46 4.08 16.78
C THR A 25 10.72 3.73 15.33
N ARG A 26 11.15 2.50 15.04
CA ARG A 26 11.35 2.04 13.67
C ARG A 26 10.00 2.05 12.92
N ARG A 27 10.00 2.45 11.64
CA ARG A 27 8.81 2.35 10.78
C ARG A 27 8.35 0.89 10.70
N ALA A 28 7.04 0.68 10.69
CA ALA A 28 6.46 -0.63 10.41
C ALA A 28 7.01 -1.18 9.08
N GLY A 29 7.36 -2.47 9.07
CA GLY A 29 7.88 -3.13 7.87
C GLY A 29 6.84 -3.20 6.75
N THR A 30 7.30 -3.54 5.55
CA THR A 30 6.43 -3.88 4.42
C THR A 30 6.00 -5.34 4.52
N HIS A 31 4.74 -5.63 4.19
CA HIS A 31 4.23 -6.99 4.09
C HIS A 31 4.17 -7.42 2.62
N TYR A 32 4.65 -8.62 2.32
CA TYR A 32 4.52 -9.21 0.98
C TYR A 32 3.14 -9.85 0.83
N ALA A 33 2.30 -9.29 -0.04
CA ALA A 33 0.94 -9.79 -0.26
C ALA A 33 0.86 -10.86 -1.37
N GLY A 34 1.82 -10.87 -2.31
CA GLY A 34 1.82 -11.74 -3.48
C GLY A 34 2.24 -11.00 -4.74
N ASP A 35 2.42 -11.74 -5.82
CA ASP A 35 2.77 -11.21 -7.14
C ASP A 35 1.50 -10.86 -7.95
N VAL A 36 1.66 -9.87 -8.83
CA VAL A 36 0.64 -9.51 -9.83
C VAL A 36 0.55 -10.58 -10.93
N LYS A 37 -0.57 -10.65 -11.64
CA LYS A 37 -0.81 -11.70 -12.67
C LYS A 37 0.33 -11.78 -13.70
N THR A 38 0.73 -10.62 -14.20
CA THR A 38 1.72 -10.49 -15.26
C THR A 38 2.77 -9.49 -14.82
N SER A 39 3.80 -9.98 -14.13
CA SER A 39 4.92 -9.18 -13.63
C SER A 39 5.76 -8.54 -14.74
N SER A 40 5.62 -9.02 -15.99
CA SER A 40 6.28 -8.44 -17.16
C SER A 40 5.61 -7.17 -17.70
N ARG A 41 4.41 -6.83 -17.21
CA ARG A 41 3.61 -5.69 -17.68
C ARG A 41 3.38 -4.70 -16.55
N LYS A 42 3.18 -3.43 -16.92
CA LYS A 42 2.88 -2.39 -15.93
C LYS A 42 1.50 -2.63 -15.31
N THR A 43 1.45 -2.56 -13.99
CA THR A 43 0.22 -2.69 -13.21
C THR A 43 0.12 -1.51 -12.25
N VAL A 44 -1.09 -0.99 -12.05
CA VAL A 44 -1.36 0.14 -11.17
C VAL A 44 -2.21 -0.34 -10.00
N LEU A 45 -1.83 0.03 -8.79
CA LEU A 45 -2.59 -0.25 -7.57
C LEU A 45 -3.40 1.00 -7.19
N VAL A 46 -4.73 0.87 -7.19
CA VAL A 46 -5.65 1.96 -6.86
C VAL A 46 -6.37 1.65 -5.54
N PRO A 47 -6.19 2.44 -4.47
CA PRO A 47 -6.92 2.23 -3.23
C PRO A 47 -8.39 2.63 -3.41
N PHE A 48 -9.29 1.74 -3.00
CA PHE A 48 -10.73 2.00 -3.00
C PHE A 48 -11.28 1.79 -1.59
N GLN A 49 -11.71 2.88 -0.96
CA GLN A 49 -12.27 2.86 0.38
C GLN A 49 -13.73 3.29 0.32
N PHE A 50 -14.63 2.35 0.58
CA PHE A 50 -16.06 2.64 0.70
C PHE A 50 -16.45 2.98 2.14
N SER A 51 -15.85 2.28 3.12
CA SER A 51 -16.05 2.55 4.55
C SER A 51 -14.84 2.12 5.38
N ALA A 52 -14.85 2.38 6.69
CA ALA A 52 -13.80 1.89 7.59
C ALA A 52 -13.71 0.36 7.65
N SER A 53 -14.82 -0.34 7.39
CA SER A 53 -14.87 -1.82 7.36
C SER A 53 -14.68 -2.39 5.95
N VAL A 54 -14.93 -1.60 4.91
CA VAL A 54 -14.88 -2.00 3.51
C VAL A 54 -13.85 -1.16 2.77
N ALA A 55 -12.60 -1.62 2.83
CA ALA A 55 -11.49 -1.08 2.08
C ALA A 55 -10.87 -2.20 1.21
N TYR A 56 -10.68 -1.89 -0.07
CA TYR A 56 -10.09 -2.78 -1.07
C TYR A 56 -8.94 -2.07 -1.77
N LEU A 57 -8.02 -2.86 -2.29
CA LEU A 57 -6.99 -2.38 -3.21
C LEU A 57 -7.25 -3.04 -4.57
N LEU A 58 -7.40 -2.20 -5.60
CA LEU A 58 -7.65 -2.63 -6.97
C LEU A 58 -6.31 -2.74 -7.69
N GLU A 59 -5.99 -3.91 -8.20
CA GLU A 59 -4.89 -4.13 -9.12
C GLU A 59 -5.42 -4.00 -10.54
N VAL A 60 -5.07 -2.91 -11.21
CA VAL A 60 -5.43 -2.65 -12.61
C VAL A 60 -4.25 -3.06 -13.48
N GLY A 61 -4.44 -4.12 -14.26
CA GLY A 61 -3.47 -4.62 -15.22
C GLY A 61 -4.02 -4.64 -16.64
N HIS A 62 -3.26 -5.24 -17.56
CA HIS A 62 -3.66 -5.32 -18.97
C HIS A 62 -4.92 -6.16 -19.16
N LEU A 63 -6.04 -5.53 -19.51
CA LEU A 63 -7.34 -6.15 -19.73
C LEU A 63 -7.96 -6.83 -18.50
N TYR A 64 -7.45 -6.56 -17.29
CA TYR A 64 -7.95 -7.18 -16.08
C TYR A 64 -7.89 -6.25 -14.88
N ILE A 65 -8.83 -6.44 -13.95
CA ILE A 65 -8.79 -5.86 -12.61
C ILE A 65 -8.93 -6.98 -11.57
N ARG A 66 -8.06 -6.98 -10.56
CA ARG A 66 -8.09 -7.91 -9.42
C ARG A 66 -8.28 -7.15 -8.10
N PHE A 67 -8.78 -7.86 -7.10
CA PHE A 67 -9.11 -7.28 -5.81
C PHE A 67 -8.26 -7.86 -4.68
N TRP A 68 -7.79 -6.96 -3.82
CA TRP A 68 -6.97 -7.27 -2.66
C TRP A 68 -7.66 -6.74 -1.40
N LYS A 69 -7.65 -7.52 -0.32
CA LYS A 69 -8.21 -7.15 0.99
C LYS A 69 -7.36 -7.75 2.10
N THR A 70 -7.14 -7.00 3.18
CA THR A 70 -6.44 -7.48 4.39
C THR A 70 -5.13 -8.20 4.06
N MET A 71 -4.27 -7.56 3.26
CA MET A 71 -2.94 -8.08 2.88
C MET A 71 -2.94 -9.39 2.04
N ALA A 72 -4.09 -9.80 1.50
CA ALA A 72 -4.22 -10.98 0.67
C ALA A 72 -5.07 -10.71 -0.59
N GLN A 73 -4.83 -11.50 -1.63
CA GLN A 73 -5.66 -11.50 -2.83
C GLN A 73 -7.01 -12.16 -2.54
N ILE A 74 -8.10 -11.55 -3.02
CA ILE A 74 -9.43 -12.14 -2.89
C ILE A 74 -9.58 -13.25 -3.93
N SER A 75 -9.90 -14.45 -3.47
CA SER A 75 -10.23 -15.60 -4.33
C SER A 75 -11.64 -16.10 -4.07
N SER A 76 -12.34 -16.52 -5.13
CA SER A 76 -13.59 -17.27 -5.05
C SER A 76 -13.36 -18.67 -5.63
N GLY A 77 -13.63 -19.72 -4.85
CA GLY A 77 -13.46 -21.11 -5.30
C GLY A 77 -12.03 -21.50 -5.71
N GLY A 78 -11.00 -20.86 -5.13
CA GLY A 78 -9.59 -21.10 -5.45
C GLY A 78 -9.05 -20.31 -6.64
N SER A 79 -9.88 -19.53 -7.32
CA SER A 79 -9.44 -18.61 -8.39
C SER A 79 -9.49 -17.15 -7.91
N PRO A 80 -8.49 -16.31 -8.23
CA PRO A 80 -8.54 -14.89 -7.94
C PRO A 80 -9.79 -14.23 -8.56
N VAL A 81 -10.45 -13.35 -7.80
CA VAL A 81 -11.57 -12.57 -8.33
C VAL A 81 -11.01 -11.57 -9.34
N GLU A 82 -11.40 -11.75 -10.59
CA GLU A 82 -10.92 -10.97 -11.73
C GLU A 82 -12.10 -10.45 -12.54
N VAL A 83 -12.01 -9.19 -12.97
CA VAL A 83 -12.95 -8.55 -13.88
C VAL A 83 -12.21 -8.21 -15.17
N THR A 84 -12.70 -8.73 -16.29
CA THR A 84 -12.18 -8.38 -17.61
C THR A 84 -12.54 -6.93 -17.92
N THR A 85 -11.54 -6.14 -18.35
CA THR A 85 -11.75 -4.74 -18.73
C THR A 85 -11.19 -4.46 -20.12
N PRO A 86 -11.69 -3.44 -20.84
CA PRO A 86 -11.18 -3.08 -22.16
C PRO A 86 -9.87 -2.26 -22.10
N TYR A 87 -9.35 -1.98 -20.90
CA TYR A 87 -8.22 -1.08 -20.73
C TYR A 87 -6.89 -1.79 -21.00
N THR A 88 -6.08 -1.20 -21.85
CA THR A 88 -4.70 -1.62 -22.08
C THR A 88 -3.76 -1.00 -21.04
N GLU A 89 -2.51 -1.44 -21.05
CA GLU A 89 -1.48 -1.00 -20.09
C GLU A 89 -1.24 0.51 -20.20
N ALA A 90 -0.90 1.15 -19.07
CA ALA A 90 -0.48 2.55 -19.02
C ALA A 90 1.03 2.72 -19.32
#